data_AF-A0A176S6S4-F1
#
_entry.id   AF-A0A176S6S4-F1
#
_cell.length_a   1.000
_cell.length_b   1.000
_cell.length_c   1.000
_cell.angle_alpha   90.00
_cell.angle_beta   90.00
_cell.angle_gamma   90.00
#
_symmetry.space_group_name_H-M   'P 1'
#
loop_
_entity.id
_entity.type
_entity.pdbx_description
1 polymer ?
#
loop_
_entity_poly.entity_id
_entity_poly.type
_entity_poly.pdbx_seq_one_letter_code
_entity_poly.pdbx_strand_id
1 'polypeptide(L)'
;MIKAKTDCPVLLLNDADAAGFAEMELGAGKGRDGVVILHTFGTGIGSAIFVDGRLVPNTEFGHMEIRCKEAEHRASARNRTEEGLKWKAWAWRVNEFLARMEALFWPDLFIIGGGRESTT
;
A
#
# COMPACT_ATOMS: atom_id res chain seq x y z
N MET A 1 -3.45 -27.28 1.23
CA MET A 1 -3.73 -27.61 2.64
C MET A 1 -5.05 -27.00 3.14
N ILE A 2 -5.38 -25.73 2.85
CA ILE A 2 -6.65 -25.12 3.30
C ILE A 2 -7.86 -25.70 2.55
N LYS A 3 -7.88 -25.68 1.21
CA LYS A 3 -8.95 -26.26 0.38
C LYS A 3 -9.32 -27.69 0.77
N ALA A 4 -8.32 -28.54 1.01
CA ALA A 4 -8.52 -29.94 1.40
C ALA A 4 -9.12 -30.11 2.81
N LYS A 5 -9.00 -29.11 3.69
CA LYS A 5 -9.58 -29.13 5.04
C LYS A 5 -10.97 -28.50 5.10
N THR A 6 -11.29 -27.59 4.19
CA THR A 6 -12.55 -26.85 4.20
C THR A 6 -13.56 -27.37 3.19
N ASP A 7 -13.13 -28.13 2.18
CA ASP A 7 -13.92 -28.54 1.01
C ASP A 7 -14.57 -27.35 0.25
N CYS A 8 -14.04 -26.14 0.47
CA CYS A 8 -14.51 -24.91 -0.17
C CYS A 8 -13.49 -24.41 -1.21
N PRO A 9 -13.93 -23.65 -2.22
CA PRO A 9 -13.03 -22.84 -3.04
C PRO A 9 -12.19 -21.90 -2.17
N VAL A 10 -10.89 -21.83 -2.46
CA VAL A 10 -9.94 -20.97 -1.73
C VAL A 10 -9.13 -20.18 -2.74
N LEU A 11 -9.06 -18.87 -2.53
CA LEU A 11 -8.15 -17.96 -3.22
C LEU A 11 -7.14 -17.44 -2.19
N LEU A 12 -5.86 -17.41 -2.57
CA LEU A 12 -4.81 -16.76 -1.79
C LEU A 12 -4.49 -15.43 -2.44
N LEU A 13 -4.27 -14.42 -1.60
CA LEU A 13 -4.02 -13.06 -2.04
C LEU A 13 -3.02 -12.40 -1.08
N ASN A 14 -2.22 -11.47 -1.61
CA ASN A 14 -1.42 -10.57 -0.80
C ASN A 14 -2.34 -9.67 0.05
N ASP A 15 -1.89 -9.21 1.21
CA ASP A 15 -2.68 -8.40 2.14
C ASP A 15 -3.05 -7.02 1.58
N ALA A 16 -2.11 -6.35 0.90
CA ALA A 16 -2.36 -5.09 0.21
C ALA A 16 -3.33 -5.28 -0.96
N ASP A 17 -3.19 -6.35 -1.75
CA ASP A 17 -4.14 -6.68 -2.82
C ASP A 17 -5.55 -6.91 -2.25
N ALA A 18 -5.67 -7.60 -1.10
CA ALA A 18 -6.94 -7.82 -0.42
C ALA A 18 -7.57 -6.51 0.09
N ALA A 19 -6.77 -5.62 0.68
CA ALA A 19 -7.20 -4.28 1.06
C ALA A 19 -7.62 -3.46 -0.17
N GLY A 20 -6.88 -3.59 -1.26
CA GLY A 20 -7.18 -3.01 -2.56
C GLY A 20 -8.58 -3.37 -3.05
N PHE A 21 -8.91 -4.66 -3.09
CA PHE A 21 -10.26 -5.09 -3.48
C PHE A 21 -11.35 -4.53 -2.57
N ALA A 22 -11.13 -4.50 -1.25
CA ALA A 22 -12.11 -3.93 -0.33
C ALA A 22 -12.38 -2.45 -0.64
N GLU A 23 -11.33 -1.67 -0.90
CA GLU A 23 -11.45 -0.25 -1.25
C GLU A 23 -12.06 0.01 -2.63
N MET A 24 -11.75 -0.85 -3.62
CA MET A 24 -12.33 -0.76 -4.96
C MET A 24 -13.80 -1.16 -5.01
N GLU A 25 -14.25 -2.07 -4.14
CA GLU A 25 -15.65 -2.53 -4.12
C GLU A 25 -16.55 -1.66 -3.23
N LEU A 26 -16.04 -1.24 -2.07
CA LEU A 26 -16.85 -0.66 -0.99
C LEU A 26 -16.33 0.69 -0.50
N GLY A 27 -15.11 1.08 -0.85
CA GLY A 27 -14.41 2.23 -0.29
C GLY A 27 -14.16 3.34 -1.29
N ALA A 28 -13.00 3.99 -1.15
CA ALA A 28 -12.64 5.20 -1.91
C ALA A 28 -12.41 4.94 -3.40
N GLY A 29 -12.10 3.69 -3.77
CA GLY A 29 -11.89 3.26 -5.15
C GLY A 29 -13.17 2.91 -5.91
N LYS A 30 -14.33 2.90 -5.23
CA LYS A 30 -15.59 2.46 -5.85
C LYS A 30 -15.99 3.29 -7.05
N GLY A 31 -16.14 2.62 -8.20
CA GLY A 31 -16.52 3.25 -9.46
C GLY A 31 -15.44 4.16 -10.05
N ARG A 32 -14.18 3.99 -9.64
CA ARG A 32 -13.03 4.69 -10.22
C ARG A 32 -12.45 3.85 -11.35
N ASP A 33 -12.40 4.46 -12.53
CA ASP A 33 -11.66 3.97 -13.69
C ASP A 33 -10.24 4.59 -13.69
N GLY A 34 -9.40 4.17 -14.63
CA GLY A 34 -8.01 4.63 -14.72
C GLY A 34 -7.09 3.90 -13.75
N VAL A 35 -6.00 4.55 -13.37
CA VAL A 35 -4.96 3.99 -12.50
C VAL A 35 -5.21 4.39 -11.04
N VAL A 36 -5.63 3.41 -10.23
CA VAL A 36 -5.82 3.59 -8.78
C VAL A 36 -4.72 2.84 -8.04
N ILE A 37 -4.02 3.53 -7.14
CA ILE A 37 -2.93 2.96 -6.35
C ILE A 37 -3.29 3.01 -4.87
N LEU A 38 -3.31 1.85 -4.22
CA LEU A 38 -3.42 1.72 -2.78
C LEU A 38 -2.05 1.44 -2.17
N HIS A 39 -1.70 2.20 -1.14
CA HIS A 39 -0.54 1.92 -0.29
C HIS A 39 -0.94 1.77 1.17
N THR A 40 -0.41 0.74 1.83
CA THR A 40 -0.55 0.56 3.28
C THR A 40 0.75 0.89 3.99
N PHE A 41 0.70 1.72 5.02
CA PHE A 41 1.87 2.05 5.84
C PHE A 41 1.74 1.41 7.23
N GLY A 42 2.50 0.33 7.46
CA GLY A 42 2.48 -0.45 8.69
C GLY A 42 3.88 -0.85 9.12
N THR A 43 4.07 -2.14 9.42
CA THR A 43 5.40 -2.71 9.65
C THR A 43 6.31 -2.51 8.43
N GLY A 44 5.76 -2.71 7.24
CA GLY A 44 6.37 -2.39 5.94
C GLY A 44 5.52 -1.39 5.15
N ILE A 45 5.72 -1.37 3.82
CA ILE A 45 4.88 -0.63 2.88
C ILE A 45 4.27 -1.62 1.88
N GLY A 46 2.95 -1.79 1.91
CA GLY A 46 2.23 -2.59 0.92
C GLY A 46 1.82 -1.78 -0.30
N SER A 47 1.59 -2.44 -1.42
CA SER A 47 1.07 -1.82 -2.64
C SER A 47 0.07 -2.70 -3.37
N ALA A 48 -1.02 -2.10 -3.84
CA ALA A 48 -1.93 -2.69 -4.80
C ALA A 48 -2.26 -1.67 -5.88
N ILE A 49 -2.16 -2.07 -7.15
CA ILE A 49 -2.45 -1.21 -8.30
C ILE A 49 -3.62 -1.78 -9.07
N PHE A 50 -4.56 -0.93 -9.41
CA PHE A 50 -5.69 -1.25 -10.27
C PHE A 50 -5.63 -0.41 -11.54
N VAL A 51 -5.91 -1.05 -12.68
CA VAL A 51 -6.13 -0.38 -13.97
C VAL A 51 -7.53 -0.72 -14.43
N ASP A 52 -8.40 0.29 -14.53
CA ASP A 52 -9.80 0.15 -14.90
C ASP A 52 -10.52 -0.93 -14.07
N GLY A 53 -10.36 -0.83 -12.74
CA GLY A 53 -10.95 -1.76 -11.77
C GLY A 53 -10.29 -3.15 -11.71
N ARG A 54 -9.26 -3.42 -12.52
CA ARG A 54 -8.58 -4.73 -12.54
C ARG A 54 -7.26 -4.67 -11.80
N LEU A 55 -7.09 -5.59 -10.86
CA LEU A 55 -5.85 -5.72 -10.09
C LEU A 55 -4.67 -6.08 -11.00
N VAL A 56 -3.57 -5.34 -10.85
CA VAL A 56 -2.22 -5.76 -11.25
C VAL A 56 -1.63 -6.50 -10.04
N PRO A 57 -1.57 -7.84 -10.09
CA PRO A 57 -1.36 -8.63 -8.88
C PRO A 57 0.09 -8.53 -8.38
N ASN A 58 0.25 -8.66 -7.05
CA ASN A 58 1.55 -8.88 -6.41
C ASN A 58 2.59 -7.77 -6.67
N THR A 59 2.14 -6.51 -6.72
CA THR A 59 3.07 -5.38 -6.76
C THR A 59 3.74 -5.17 -5.40
N GLU A 60 5.06 -5.01 -5.38
CA GLU A 60 5.86 -4.89 -4.15
C GLU A 60 6.68 -3.59 -4.11
N PHE A 61 6.01 -2.45 -4.29
CA PHE A 61 6.67 -1.15 -4.34
C PHE A 61 7.23 -0.67 -2.99
N GLY A 62 6.93 -1.36 -1.89
CA GLY A 62 7.62 -1.14 -0.60
C GLY A 62 9.13 -1.38 -0.67
N HIS A 63 9.58 -2.26 -1.57
CA HIS A 63 10.99 -2.55 -1.80
C HIS A 63 11.64 -1.64 -2.86
N MET A 64 10.92 -0.63 -3.39
CA MET A 64 11.52 0.35 -4.30
C MET A 64 12.70 1.04 -3.62
N GLU A 65 13.83 1.13 -4.31
CA GLU A 65 14.99 1.85 -3.79
C GLU A 65 14.81 3.37 -3.92
N ILE A 66 14.92 4.08 -2.80
CA ILE A 66 14.94 5.54 -2.73
C ILE A 66 16.12 5.98 -1.88
N ARG A 67 17.11 6.64 -2.52
CA ARG A 67 18.39 7.05 -1.89
C ARG A 67 19.15 5.84 -1.31
N CYS A 68 19.34 4.81 -2.13
CA CYS A 68 20.13 3.62 -1.79
C CYS A 68 19.58 2.79 -0.61
N LYS A 69 18.28 2.92 -0.31
CA LYS A 69 17.56 2.12 0.69
C LYS A 69 16.16 1.82 0.18
N GLU A 70 15.62 0.68 0.56
CA GLU A 70 14.22 0.35 0.30
C GLU A 70 13.28 1.38 0.94
N ALA A 71 12.16 1.65 0.26
CA ALA A 71 11.18 2.64 0.68
C ALA A 71 10.61 2.29 2.06
N GLU A 72 10.35 1.02 2.34
CA GLU A 72 9.82 0.59 3.64
C GLU A 72 10.77 0.89 4.81
N HIS A 73 12.08 0.68 4.64
CA HIS A 73 13.10 1.02 5.63
C HIS A 73 13.24 2.52 5.85
N ARG A 74 12.60 3.35 5.04
CA ARG A 74 12.60 4.81 5.19
C ARG A 74 11.26 5.33 5.69
N ALA A 75 10.16 4.84 5.14
CA ALA A 75 8.84 5.46 5.24
C ALA A 75 7.74 4.55 5.82
N SER A 76 8.05 3.33 6.29
CA SER A 76 7.06 2.53 7.03
C SER A 76 6.65 3.21 8.34
N ALA A 77 5.49 2.84 8.88
CA ALA A 77 5.02 3.36 10.16
C ALA A 77 5.89 2.86 11.33
N ARG A 78 6.39 1.62 11.24
CA ARG A 78 7.38 1.06 12.18
C ARG A 78 8.65 1.91 12.23
N ASN A 79 9.20 2.27 11.06
CA ASN A 79 10.43 3.04 11.00
C ASN A 79 10.29 4.44 11.61
N ARG A 80 9.09 5.04 11.53
CA ARG A 80 8.80 6.31 12.22
C ARG A 80 9.07 6.20 13.72
N THR A 81 8.59 5.13 14.35
CA THR A 81 8.71 4.91 15.79
C THR A 81 10.13 4.50 16.17
N GLU A 82 10.75 3.59 15.43
CA GLU A 82 12.11 3.11 15.71
C GLU A 82 13.17 4.21 15.61
N GLU A 83 13.03 5.12 14.63
CA GLU A 83 13.92 6.28 14.48
C GLU A 83 13.48 7.51 15.31
N GLY A 84 12.37 7.44 16.05
CA GLY A 84 11.86 8.56 16.85
C GLY A 84 11.47 9.80 16.02
N LEU A 85 11.00 9.59 14.79
CA LEU A 85 10.71 10.68 13.85
C LEU A 85 9.46 11.46 14.24
N LYS A 86 9.56 12.79 14.20
CA LYS A 86 8.39 13.67 14.21
C LYS A 86 7.53 13.40 12.98
N TRP A 87 6.21 13.53 13.12
CA TRP A 87 5.24 13.33 12.04
C TRP A 87 5.59 14.06 10.75
N LYS A 88 6.00 15.33 10.84
CA LYS A 88 6.42 16.12 9.66
C LYS A 88 7.62 15.51 8.92
N ALA A 89 8.60 14.96 9.65
CA ALA A 89 9.78 14.36 9.05
C ALA A 89 9.44 13.02 8.36
N TRP A 90 8.58 12.21 9.00
CA TRP A 90 8.09 10.97 8.40
C TRP A 90 7.20 11.23 7.17
N ALA A 91 6.28 12.19 7.27
CA ALA A 91 5.42 12.60 6.16
C ALA A 91 6.24 13.07 4.95
N TRP A 92 7.38 13.74 5.16
CA TRP A 92 8.29 14.09 4.07
C TRP A 92 8.86 12.85 3.35
N ARG A 93 9.21 11.78 4.10
CA ARG A 93 9.68 10.52 3.51
C ARG A 93 8.57 9.80 2.74
N VAL A 94 7.35 9.77 3.30
CA VAL A 94 6.16 9.24 2.61
C VAL A 94 5.89 10.04 1.33
N ASN A 95 5.98 11.37 1.38
CA ASN A 95 5.79 12.22 0.21
C ASN A 95 6.87 11.99 -0.86
N GLU A 96 8.12 11.75 -0.47
CA GLU A 96 9.19 11.37 -1.41
C GLU A 96 8.85 10.04 -2.11
N PHE A 97 8.32 9.06 -1.39
CA PHE A 97 7.85 7.79 -1.97
C PHE A 97 6.66 7.98 -2.93
N LEU A 98 5.61 8.68 -2.48
CA LEU A 98 4.41 8.92 -3.31
C LEU A 98 4.75 9.72 -4.57
N ALA A 99 5.67 10.68 -4.50
CA ALA A 99 6.11 11.43 -5.68
C ALA A 99 6.85 10.55 -6.71
N ARG A 100 7.56 9.49 -6.26
CA ARG A 100 8.13 8.50 -7.20
C ARG A 100 7.05 7.67 -7.86
N MET A 101 6.06 7.23 -7.08
CA MET A 101 4.91 6.49 -7.60
C MET A 101 4.13 7.33 -8.61
N GLU A 102 3.88 8.60 -8.30
CA GLU A 102 3.21 9.55 -9.20
C GLU A 102 4.00 9.74 -10.51
N ALA A 103 5.31 9.92 -10.43
CA ALA A 103 6.14 10.08 -11.61
C ALA A 103 6.19 8.83 -12.52
N LEU A 104 6.02 7.63 -11.95
CA LEU A 104 6.05 6.37 -12.68
C LEU A 104 4.70 5.99 -13.29
N PHE A 105 3.61 6.25 -12.58
CA PHE A 105 2.29 5.72 -12.92
C PHE A 105 1.27 6.78 -13.31
N TRP A 106 1.51 8.04 -12.95
CA TRP A 106 0.58 9.15 -13.12
C TRP A 106 -0.87 8.78 -12.74
N PRO A 107 -1.11 8.38 -11.47
CA PRO A 107 -2.37 7.78 -11.08
C PRO A 107 -3.52 8.78 -10.97
N ASP A 108 -4.73 8.30 -11.21
CA ASP A 108 -5.97 9.06 -11.04
C ASP A 108 -6.36 9.18 -9.56
N LEU A 109 -5.95 8.23 -8.72
CA LEU A 109 -6.23 8.21 -7.29
C LEU A 109 -5.17 7.44 -6.50
N PHE A 110 -4.70 8.07 -5.42
CA PHE A 110 -4.03 7.36 -4.32
C PHE A 110 -5.02 7.08 -3.19
N ILE A 111 -5.01 5.85 -2.70
CA ILE A 111 -5.70 5.43 -1.46
C ILE A 111 -4.63 5.07 -0.44
N ILE A 112 -4.62 5.79 0.68
CA ILE A 112 -3.61 5.60 1.74
C ILE A 112 -4.27 4.90 2.92
N GLY A 113 -3.84 3.67 3.17
CA GLY A 113 -4.28 2.84 4.28
C GLY A 113 -3.14 2.49 5.25
N GLY A 114 -3.44 1.60 6.18
CA GLY A 114 -2.52 1.20 7.26
C GLY A 114 -2.70 2.06 8.52
N GLY A 115 -2.72 1.39 9.67
CA GLY A 115 -2.75 1.95 11.02
C GLY A 115 -2.14 0.91 11.98
N ARG A 116 -1.48 1.24 13.11
CA ARG A 116 -1.79 2.20 14.21
C ARG A 116 -0.46 2.79 14.77
N GLU A 117 -0.41 3.96 15.39
CA GLU A 117 -0.94 4.25 16.75
C GLU A 117 -1.90 5.43 16.84
N SER A 118 -3.01 5.20 17.54
CA SER A 118 -3.70 6.20 18.33
C SER A 118 -2.75 6.70 19.42
N THR A 119 -2.20 7.90 19.27
CA THR A 119 -1.65 8.64 20.41
C THR A 119 -2.58 9.82 20.64
N THR A 120 -3.50 9.60 21.58
CA THR A 120 -4.08 10.63 22.43
C THR A 120 -2.97 11.43 23.10
#